data_AF-A0A7X8SRG0-F1
#
_entry.id   AF-A0A7X8SRG0-F1
#
_cell.length_a   1.000
_cell.length_b   1.000
_cell.length_c   1.000
_cell.angle_alpha   90.00
_cell.angle_beta   90.00
_cell.angle_gamma   90.00
#
_symmetry.space_group_name_H-M   'P 1'
#
loop_
_entity.id
_entity.type
_entity.pdbx_description
1 polymer ?
#
loop_
_entity_poly.entity_id
_entity_poly.type
_entity_poly.pdbx_seq_one_letter_code
_entity_poly.pdbx_strand_id
1 'polypeptide(L)'
;MTSMAWSIHSKDMLYLPLWITTIIGLILYLVTKQIGNKILILVSILWLLQLAETLGWFLTFKPEKIAFIGLPTLASILIVIFGTNKEFKNRKKVGFFIKAIALIIPILGTFSYSYKTYDRAVFSEFYGIDNTKYKAVFKRTPSSTRQFEIDLSVNELRDLVKNKATFVANHHYFPNARLKVNMRFSKINEIELYQIEGYELEQPIKWKIDELSGETEFL
;
A
#
# COMPACT_ATOMS: atom_id res chain seq x y z
N MET A 1 25.06 12.04 -4.17
CA MET A 1 25.22 10.68 -4.71
C MET A 1 23.87 9.99 -4.64
N THR A 2 23.26 9.72 -5.80
CA THR A 2 21.97 9.04 -5.95
C THR A 2 22.16 7.53 -5.84
N SER A 3 21.84 6.94 -4.70
CA SER A 3 21.68 5.49 -4.60
C SER A 3 20.31 5.09 -5.14
N MET A 4 20.21 4.97 -6.46
CA MET A 4 19.16 4.16 -7.08
C MET A 4 19.47 2.69 -6.82
N ALA A 5 18.93 2.16 -5.72
CA ALA A 5 18.79 0.73 -5.48
C ALA A 5 17.44 0.50 -4.78
N TRP A 6 16.37 0.91 -5.44
CA TRP A 6 15.04 0.38 -5.14
C TRP A 6 14.90 -0.91 -5.94
N SER A 7 14.59 -2.01 -5.26
CA SER A 7 14.15 -3.25 -5.90
C SER A 7 13.08 -2.90 -6.93
N ILE A 8 13.38 -3.08 -8.23
CA ILE A 8 12.39 -2.87 -9.28
C ILE A 8 11.28 -3.89 -9.00
N HIS A 9 10.15 -3.43 -8.49
CA HIS A 9 9.01 -4.31 -8.29
C HIS A 9 8.57 -4.76 -9.69
N SER A 10 8.13 -6.01 -9.86
CA SER A 10 7.81 -6.57 -11.18
C SER A 10 6.80 -5.73 -11.97
N LYS A 11 5.93 -5.00 -11.25
CA LYS A 11 4.99 -4.03 -11.81
C LYS A 11 5.68 -2.82 -12.45
N ASP A 12 6.81 -2.36 -11.91
CA ASP A 12 7.55 -1.22 -12.44
C ASP A 12 8.24 -1.52 -13.77
N MET A 13 8.51 -2.80 -14.05
CA MET A 13 9.08 -3.25 -15.33
C MET A 13 8.13 -3.05 -16.52
N LEU A 14 6.82 -2.96 -16.27
CA LEU A 14 5.81 -2.82 -17.33
C LEU A 14 5.69 -1.38 -17.87
N TYR A 15 6.16 -0.37 -17.14
CA TYR A 15 6.08 1.03 -17.60
C TYR A 15 6.81 1.26 -18.92
N LEU A 16 8.00 0.68 -19.07
CA LEU A 16 8.84 0.89 -20.25
C LEU A 16 8.19 0.35 -21.55
N PRO A 17 7.72 -0.91 -21.63
CA PRO A 17 7.00 -1.39 -22.80
C PRO A 17 5.66 -0.67 -23.02
N LEU A 18 4.97 -0.25 -21.96
CA LEU A 18 3.77 0.58 -22.06
C LEU A 18 4.04 1.92 -22.74
N TRP A 19 5.11 2.61 -22.38
CA TRP A 19 5.51 3.86 -23.04
C TRP A 19 5.85 3.65 -24.52
N ILE A 20 6.65 2.62 -24.84
CA ILE A 20 7.01 2.29 -26.23
C ILE A 20 5.75 2.02 -27.06
N THR A 21 4.84 1.18 -26.56
CA THR A 21 3.58 0.86 -27.26
C THR A 21 2.64 2.06 -27.38
N THR A 22 2.66 2.99 -26.43
CA THR A 22 1.93 4.26 -26.52
C THR A 22 2.45 5.12 -27.67
N ILE A 23 3.78 5.27 -27.78
CA ILE A 23 4.42 6.04 -28.85
C ILE A 23 4.10 5.41 -30.21
N ILE A 24 4.25 4.09 -30.34
CA ILE A 24 3.90 3.35 -31.57
C ILE A 24 2.42 3.54 -31.90
N GLY A 25 1.53 3.44 -30.92
CA GLY A 25 0.09 3.66 -31.11
C GLY A 25 -0.23 5.07 -31.62
N LEU A 26 0.45 6.09 -31.10
CA LEU A 26 0.32 7.48 -31.55
C LEU A 26 0.81 7.66 -32.98
N ILE A 27 1.98 7.13 -33.33
CA ILE A 27 2.51 7.18 -34.70
C ILE A 27 1.53 6.49 -35.66
N LEU A 28 1.08 5.29 -35.33
CA LEU A 28 0.11 4.55 -36.13
C LEU A 28 -1.24 5.24 -36.22
N TYR A 29 -1.65 6.04 -35.24
CA TYR A 29 -2.87 6.84 -35.32
C TYR A 29 -2.76 7.97 -36.34
N LEU A 30 -1.58 8.59 -36.45
CA LEU A 30 -1.29 9.63 -37.43
C LEU A 30 -1.22 9.06 -38.85
N VAL A 31 -0.61 7.88 -39.04
CA VAL A 31 -0.47 7.23 -40.36
C VAL A 31 -1.76 6.50 -40.77
N THR A 32 -2.29 5.65 -39.88
CA THR A 32 -3.44 4.76 -40.11
C THR A 32 -4.46 4.89 -38.99
N LYS A 33 -5.37 5.88 -39.10
CA LYS A 33 -6.33 6.24 -38.05
C LYS A 33 -7.06 5.04 -37.41
N GLN A 34 -7.50 4.04 -38.18
CA GLN A 34 -8.23 2.88 -37.65
C GLN A 34 -7.35 1.95 -36.79
N ILE A 35 -6.16 1.58 -37.30
CA ILE A 35 -5.26 0.65 -36.59
C ILE A 35 -4.70 1.34 -35.34
N GLY A 36 -4.24 2.58 -35.48
CA GLY A 36 -3.74 3.34 -34.34
C GLY A 36 -4.77 3.54 -33.24
N ASN A 37 -6.04 3.81 -33.59
CA ASN A 37 -7.10 3.96 -32.59
C ASN A 37 -7.35 2.66 -31.81
N LYS A 38 -7.35 1.49 -32.47
CA LYS A 38 -7.47 0.18 -31.79
C LYS A 38 -6.30 -0.08 -30.84
N ILE A 39 -5.08 0.23 -31.26
CA ILE A 39 -3.87 0.08 -30.43
C ILE A 39 -3.93 1.03 -29.23
N LEU A 40 -4.31 2.28 -29.44
CA LEU A 40 -4.43 3.27 -28.35
C LEU A 40 -5.50 2.88 -27.33
N ILE A 41 -6.64 2.31 -27.75
CA ILE A 41 -7.64 1.77 -26.82
C ILE A 41 -7.02 0.66 -25.96
N LEU A 42 -6.33 -0.31 -26.59
CA LEU A 42 -5.71 -1.42 -25.87
C LEU A 42 -4.65 -0.92 -24.86
N VAL A 43 -3.74 -0.06 -25.32
CA VAL A 43 -2.67 0.51 -24.49
C VAL A 43 -3.25 1.35 -23.35
N SER A 44 -4.34 2.08 -23.58
CA SER A 44 -5.02 2.84 -22.52
C SER A 44 -5.63 1.92 -21.45
N ILE A 45 -6.19 0.77 -21.81
CA ILE A 45 -6.67 -0.21 -20.83
C ILE A 45 -5.50 -0.77 -20.01
N LEU A 46 -4.37 -1.08 -20.65
CA LEU A 46 -3.18 -1.54 -19.95
C LEU A 46 -2.61 -0.48 -19.01
N TRP A 47 -2.61 0.80 -19.42
CA TRP A 47 -2.30 1.92 -18.53
C TRP A 47 -3.25 1.99 -17.34
N LEU A 48 -4.57 1.84 -17.56
CA LEU A 48 -5.53 1.85 -16.46
C LEU A 48 -5.24 0.74 -15.45
N LEU A 49 -4.92 -0.48 -15.90
CA LEU A 49 -4.53 -1.59 -15.01
C LEU A 49 -3.27 -1.24 -14.21
N GLN A 50 -2.27 -0.67 -14.87
CA GLN A 50 -1.01 -0.28 -14.24
C GLN A 50 -1.19 0.84 -13.21
N LEU A 51 -2.05 1.81 -13.50
CA LEU A 51 -2.27 2.98 -12.66
C LEU A 51 -3.29 2.72 -11.53
N ALA A 52 -4.12 1.68 -11.62
CA ALA A 52 -5.26 1.46 -10.72
C ALA A 52 -4.86 1.41 -9.23
N GLU A 53 -3.84 0.61 -8.87
CA GLU A 53 -3.40 0.49 -7.49
C GLU A 53 -2.73 1.79 -7.00
N THR A 54 -1.89 2.39 -7.85
CA THR A 54 -1.23 3.67 -7.54
C THR A 54 -2.26 4.79 -7.32
N LEU A 55 -3.29 4.87 -8.16
CA LEU A 55 -4.41 5.80 -7.99
C LEU A 55 -5.12 5.57 -6.66
N GLY A 56 -5.43 4.32 -6.32
CA GLY A 56 -6.04 3.96 -5.04
C GLY A 56 -5.19 4.39 -3.85
N TRP A 57 -3.87 4.23 -3.93
CA TRP A 57 -2.94 4.70 -2.91
C TRP A 57 -2.96 6.23 -2.77
N PHE A 58 -2.88 6.98 -3.87
CA PHE A 58 -2.91 8.44 -3.82
C PHE A 58 -4.26 8.96 -3.29
N LEU A 59 -5.38 8.38 -3.72
CA LEU A 59 -6.71 8.71 -3.20
C LEU A 59 -6.82 8.48 -1.69
N THR A 60 -6.19 7.42 -1.20
CA THR A 60 -6.28 7.03 0.21
C THR A 60 -5.33 7.84 1.10
N PHE A 61 -4.07 8.00 0.69
CA PHE A 61 -3.00 8.50 1.57
C PHE A 61 -2.46 9.89 1.21
N LYS A 62 -2.58 10.33 -0.04
CA LYS A 62 -2.02 11.60 -0.54
C LYS A 62 -2.95 12.29 -1.54
N PRO A 63 -4.21 12.58 -1.15
CA PRO A 63 -5.20 13.13 -2.07
C PRO A 63 -4.76 14.45 -2.70
N GLU A 64 -3.93 15.24 -2.02
CA GLU A 64 -3.38 16.51 -2.51
C GLU A 64 -2.43 16.35 -3.71
N LYS A 65 -1.88 15.14 -3.94
CA LYS A 65 -0.99 14.82 -5.07
C LYS A 65 -1.66 13.99 -6.15
N ILE A 66 -2.99 13.83 -6.09
CA ILE A 66 -3.72 12.96 -7.02
C ILE A 66 -3.57 13.38 -8.48
N ALA A 67 -3.36 14.67 -8.77
CA ALA A 67 -3.26 15.16 -10.15
C ALA A 67 -2.18 14.43 -10.98
N PHE A 68 -1.07 14.03 -10.36
CA PHE A 68 0.03 13.33 -11.03
C PHE A 68 -0.38 11.97 -11.63
N ILE A 69 -1.34 11.27 -10.99
CA ILE A 69 -1.80 9.95 -11.42
C ILE A 69 -3.23 9.99 -11.99
N GLY A 70 -4.04 10.92 -11.52
CA GLY A 70 -5.41 11.14 -11.93
C GLY A 70 -5.52 11.66 -13.36
N LEU A 71 -4.62 12.56 -13.78
CA LEU A 71 -4.61 13.06 -15.16
C LEU A 71 -4.33 11.96 -16.20
N PRO A 72 -3.26 11.14 -16.05
CA PRO A 72 -3.04 9.98 -16.93
C PRO A 72 -4.19 8.97 -16.91
N THR A 73 -4.80 8.74 -15.74
CA THR A 73 -5.97 7.84 -15.61
C THR A 73 -7.14 8.40 -16.41
N LEU A 74 -7.49 9.68 -16.24
CA LEU A 74 -8.57 10.34 -16.97
C LEU A 74 -8.30 10.35 -18.47
N ALA A 75 -7.08 10.66 -18.90
CA ALA A 75 -6.70 10.62 -20.31
C ALA A 75 -6.93 9.22 -20.91
N SER A 76 -6.52 8.16 -20.19
CA SER A 76 -6.72 6.78 -20.63
C SER A 76 -8.20 6.42 -20.73
N ILE A 77 -9.02 6.81 -19.76
CA ILE A 77 -10.49 6.63 -19.81
C ILE A 77 -11.08 7.33 -21.03
N LEU A 78 -10.72 8.59 -21.28
CA LEU A 78 -11.23 9.37 -22.40
C LEU A 78 -10.83 8.76 -23.75
N ILE A 79 -9.57 8.33 -23.90
CA ILE A 79 -9.09 7.63 -25.10
C ILE A 79 -9.93 6.37 -25.35
N VAL A 80 -10.18 5.56 -24.31
CA VAL A 80 -11.02 4.37 -24.46
C VAL A 80 -12.46 4.74 -24.84
N ILE A 81 -13.08 5.72 -24.19
CA ILE A 81 -14.47 6.11 -24.46
C ILE A 81 -14.63 6.64 -25.88
N PHE A 82 -13.83 7.63 -26.28
CA PHE A 82 -13.93 8.25 -27.60
C PHE A 82 -13.44 7.31 -28.70
N GLY A 83 -12.32 6.60 -28.48
CA GLY A 83 -11.80 5.63 -29.42
C GLY A 83 -12.80 4.52 -29.69
N THR A 84 -13.46 4.01 -28.64
CA THR A 84 -14.46 2.94 -28.76
C THR A 84 -15.72 3.42 -29.48
N ASN A 85 -16.20 4.64 -29.21
CA ASN A 85 -17.34 5.20 -29.93
C ASN A 85 -17.10 5.30 -31.44
N LYS A 86 -15.85 5.57 -31.84
CA LYS A 86 -15.44 5.67 -33.24
C LYS A 86 -15.30 4.29 -33.91
N GLU A 87 -14.59 3.34 -33.30
CA GLU A 87 -14.35 2.02 -33.92
C GLU A 87 -15.56 1.08 -33.83
N PHE A 88 -16.31 1.11 -32.73
CA PHE A 88 -17.33 0.11 -32.42
C PHE A 88 -18.76 0.65 -32.53
N LYS A 89 -18.98 1.72 -33.31
CA LYS A 89 -20.31 2.34 -33.53
C LYS A 89 -21.39 1.31 -33.90
N ASN A 90 -21.03 0.33 -34.73
CA ASN A 90 -21.93 -0.73 -35.21
C ASN A 90 -21.97 -1.96 -34.27
N ARG A 91 -21.09 -2.05 -33.28
CA ARG A 91 -20.99 -3.15 -32.31
C ARG A 91 -21.24 -2.65 -30.89
N LYS A 92 -22.44 -2.09 -30.67
CA LYS A 92 -22.81 -1.40 -29.42
C LYS A 92 -22.53 -2.21 -28.14
N LYS A 93 -22.80 -3.52 -28.14
CA LYS A 93 -22.53 -4.40 -26.98
C LYS A 93 -21.03 -4.44 -26.64
N VAL A 94 -20.17 -4.73 -27.62
CA VAL A 94 -18.71 -4.78 -27.43
C VAL A 94 -18.18 -3.43 -26.96
N GLY A 95 -18.63 -2.35 -27.60
CA GLY A 95 -18.21 -0.99 -27.20
C GLY A 95 -18.66 -0.62 -25.79
N PHE A 96 -19.83 -1.08 -25.35
CA PHE A 96 -20.27 -0.89 -23.96
C PHE A 96 -19.35 -1.63 -22.97
N PHE A 97 -19.04 -2.91 -23.22
CA PHE A 97 -18.16 -3.70 -22.35
C PHE A 97 -16.77 -3.05 -22.21
N ILE A 98 -16.15 -2.61 -23.30
CA ILE A 98 -14.84 -1.96 -23.27
C ILE A 98 -14.87 -0.69 -22.41
N LYS A 99 -15.92 0.13 -22.56
CA LYS A 99 -16.10 1.35 -21.76
C LYS A 99 -16.35 1.03 -20.29
N ALA A 100 -17.16 0.02 -19.99
CA ALA A 100 -17.41 -0.42 -18.62
C ALA A 100 -16.12 -0.91 -17.95
N ILE A 101 -15.29 -1.70 -18.65
CA ILE A 101 -13.98 -2.16 -18.15
C ILE A 101 -13.10 -0.96 -17.80
N ALA A 102 -13.00 0.03 -18.70
CA ALA A 102 -12.17 1.22 -18.45
C ALA A 102 -12.61 2.03 -17.22
N LEU A 103 -13.90 2.03 -16.89
CA LEU A 103 -14.43 2.69 -15.70
C LEU A 103 -14.27 1.84 -14.42
N ILE A 104 -14.44 0.53 -14.53
CA ILE A 104 -14.37 -0.41 -13.39
C ILE A 104 -12.94 -0.55 -12.87
N ILE A 105 -11.92 -0.55 -13.75
CA ILE A 105 -10.52 -0.77 -13.34
C ILE A 105 -10.06 0.25 -12.26
N PRO A 106 -10.20 1.58 -12.45
CA PRO A 106 -9.84 2.56 -11.42
C PRO A 106 -10.62 2.41 -10.11
N ILE A 107 -11.90 2.04 -10.20
CA ILE A 107 -12.77 1.81 -9.05
C ILE A 107 -12.21 0.65 -8.22
N LEU A 108 -11.94 -0.49 -8.85
CA LEU A 108 -11.36 -1.66 -8.19
C LEU A 108 -9.99 -1.35 -7.57
N GLY A 109 -9.15 -0.59 -8.27
CA GLY A 109 -7.87 -0.11 -7.74
C GLY A 109 -8.03 0.68 -6.44
N THR A 110 -9.02 1.56 -6.38
CA THR A 110 -9.34 2.34 -5.18
C THR A 110 -9.89 1.45 -4.07
N PHE A 111 -10.84 0.57 -4.38
CA PHE A 111 -11.44 -0.34 -3.40
C PHE A 111 -10.45 -1.41 -2.89
N SER A 112 -9.34 -1.65 -3.58
CA SER A 112 -8.27 -2.52 -3.06
C SER A 112 -7.63 -2.00 -1.75
N TYR A 113 -7.82 -0.72 -1.43
CA TYR A 113 -7.39 -0.11 -0.17
C TYR A 113 -8.50 -0.05 0.88
N SER A 114 -9.70 -0.56 0.58
CA SER A 114 -10.81 -0.59 1.55
C SER A 114 -10.47 -1.41 2.79
N TYR A 115 -9.71 -2.50 2.62
CA TYR A 115 -9.13 -3.29 3.71
C TYR A 115 -7.75 -3.78 3.27
N LYS A 116 -6.68 -3.27 3.90
CA LYS A 116 -5.30 -3.65 3.57
C LYS A 116 -4.48 -3.80 4.84
N THR A 117 -3.72 -4.88 4.91
CA THR A 117 -2.83 -5.18 6.02
C THR A 117 -1.39 -4.90 5.59
N TYR A 118 -0.64 -4.17 6.43
CA TYR A 118 0.76 -3.85 6.18
C TYR A 118 1.65 -4.44 7.26
N ASP A 119 2.80 -4.97 6.85
CA ASP A 119 3.87 -5.39 7.77
C ASP A 119 4.73 -4.17 8.12
N ARG A 120 4.92 -3.93 9.42
CA ARG A 120 5.75 -2.85 9.96
C ARG A 120 6.72 -3.37 10.99
N ALA A 121 7.99 -3.02 10.78
CA ALA A 121 9.02 -3.14 11.80
C ALA A 121 9.02 -1.88 12.67
N VAL A 122 9.05 -2.07 13.98
CA VAL A 122 9.12 -1.01 14.99
C VAL A 122 10.15 -1.36 16.06
N PHE A 123 10.67 -0.34 16.71
CA PHE A 123 11.46 -0.51 17.93
C PHE A 123 10.53 -0.75 19.12
N SER A 124 10.90 -1.62 20.04
CA SER A 124 10.06 -1.95 21.20
C SER A 124 10.83 -1.90 22.50
N GLU A 125 10.25 -1.27 23.52
CA GLU A 125 10.79 -1.14 24.87
C GLU A 125 9.78 -1.72 25.87
N PHE A 126 10.29 -2.33 26.92
CA PHE A 126 9.50 -3.05 27.92
C PHE A 126 9.94 -2.63 29.33
N TYR A 127 8.97 -2.16 30.12
CA TYR A 127 9.16 -1.61 31.46
C TYR A 127 8.39 -2.43 32.49
N GLY A 128 8.98 -2.61 33.67
CA GLY A 128 8.32 -3.31 34.78
C GLY A 128 8.02 -4.77 34.49
N ILE A 129 8.91 -5.44 33.74
CA ILE A 129 8.75 -6.83 33.27
C ILE A 129 8.62 -7.86 34.41
N ASP A 130 9.04 -7.51 35.63
CA ASP A 130 8.87 -8.34 36.82
C ASP A 130 7.45 -8.28 37.42
N ASN A 131 6.61 -7.34 36.98
CA ASN A 131 5.24 -7.19 37.45
C ASN A 131 4.26 -8.08 36.66
N THR A 132 3.10 -8.36 37.27
CA THR A 132 1.99 -9.10 36.62
C THR A 132 1.43 -8.38 35.40
N LYS A 133 1.48 -7.05 35.39
CA LYS A 133 1.27 -6.20 34.22
C LYS A 133 2.53 -5.39 33.96
N TYR A 134 2.96 -5.35 32.72
CA TYR A 134 4.15 -4.62 32.29
C TYR A 134 3.80 -3.74 31.10
N LYS A 135 4.56 -2.65 30.92
CA LYS A 135 4.30 -1.68 29.87
C LYS A 135 5.20 -1.97 28.67
N ALA A 136 4.61 -2.02 27.48
CA ALA A 136 5.33 -2.03 26.22
C ALA A 136 5.18 -0.68 25.51
N VAL A 137 6.28 -0.16 24.98
CA VAL A 137 6.34 1.09 24.22
C VAL A 137 6.89 0.77 22.85
N PHE A 138 6.15 1.12 21.80
CA PHE A 138 6.55 0.89 20.42
C PHE A 138 6.86 2.22 19.73
N LYS A 139 8.02 2.31 19.06
CA LYS A 139 8.54 3.51 18.42
C LYS A 139 8.91 3.23 16.97
N ARG A 140 8.85 4.26 16.12
CA ARG A 140 9.34 4.14 14.73
C ARG A 140 10.84 3.79 14.67
N THR A 141 11.64 4.44 15.52
CA THR A 141 13.08 4.28 15.66
C THR A 141 13.47 4.51 17.12
N PRO A 142 14.65 4.05 17.58
CA PRO A 142 15.06 4.18 18.99
C PRO A 142 14.99 5.62 19.53
N SER A 143 15.36 6.61 18.71
CA SER A 143 15.35 8.04 19.05
C SER A 143 14.05 8.76 18.72
N SER A 144 13.02 8.07 18.23
CA SER A 144 11.76 8.71 17.84
C SER A 144 10.95 9.09 19.07
N THR A 145 10.39 10.31 19.06
CA THR A 145 9.37 10.73 20.03
C THR A 145 7.98 10.19 19.68
N ARG A 146 7.80 9.71 18.43
CA ARG A 146 6.53 9.13 17.99
C ARG A 146 6.44 7.70 18.49
N GLN A 147 5.56 7.50 19.46
CA GLN A 147 5.41 6.24 20.14
C GLN A 147 3.97 6.01 20.55
N PHE A 148 3.60 4.74 20.70
CA PHE A 148 2.40 4.35 21.40
C PHE A 148 2.73 3.32 22.47
N GLU A 149 1.87 3.24 23.47
CA GLU A 149 2.09 2.48 24.68
C GLU A 149 0.92 1.55 24.96
N ILE A 150 1.22 0.41 25.56
CA ILE A 150 0.23 -0.57 25.96
C ILE A 150 0.64 -1.33 27.23
N ASP A 151 -0.34 -1.61 28.07
CA ASP A 151 -0.19 -2.49 29.22
C ASP A 151 -0.45 -3.94 28.80
N LEU A 152 0.51 -4.82 29.12
CA LEU A 152 0.50 -6.22 28.74
C LEU A 152 0.56 -7.12 29.98
N SER A 153 0.00 -8.33 29.83
CA SER A 153 0.05 -9.39 30.83
C SER A 153 0.34 -10.76 30.20
N VAL A 154 1.02 -10.79 29.05
CA VAL A 154 1.28 -12.01 28.28
C VAL A 154 2.58 -12.66 28.77
N ASN A 155 2.47 -13.88 29.31
CA ASN A 155 3.61 -14.57 29.92
C ASN A 155 4.67 -14.97 28.89
N GLU A 156 4.27 -15.48 27.72
CA GLU A 156 5.19 -15.85 26.63
C GLU A 156 6.12 -14.67 26.27
N LEU A 157 5.53 -13.50 26.02
CA LEU A 157 6.26 -12.29 25.69
C LEU A 157 7.12 -11.81 26.85
N ARG A 158 6.63 -11.89 28.10
CA ARG A 158 7.43 -11.56 29.29
C ARG A 158 8.69 -12.43 29.36
N ASP A 159 8.55 -13.74 29.20
CA ASP A 159 9.66 -14.69 29.29
C ASP A 159 10.65 -14.47 28.14
N LEU A 160 10.17 -14.18 26.94
CA LEU A 160 11.01 -13.82 25.81
C LEU A 160 11.84 -12.56 26.09
N VAL A 161 11.21 -11.51 26.64
CA VAL A 161 11.88 -10.26 26.99
C VAL A 161 12.94 -10.49 28.07
N LYS A 162 12.62 -11.22 29.15
CA LYS A 162 13.58 -11.52 30.22
C LYS A 162 14.81 -12.28 29.73
N ASN A 163 14.62 -13.20 28.77
CA ASN A 163 15.67 -14.11 28.32
C ASN A 163 16.52 -13.55 27.18
N LYS A 164 15.96 -12.70 26.31
CA LYS A 164 16.61 -12.31 25.04
C LYS A 164 16.75 -10.81 24.82
N ALA A 165 16.03 -9.97 25.55
CA ALA A 165 16.08 -8.53 25.29
C ALA A 165 17.37 -7.91 25.81
N THR A 166 17.80 -6.82 25.17
CA THR A 166 18.91 -6.02 25.71
C THR A 166 18.40 -5.17 26.86
N PHE A 167 19.06 -5.23 28.03
CA PHE A 167 18.71 -4.43 29.20
C PHE A 167 19.61 -3.19 29.31
N VAL A 168 19.00 -1.99 29.27
CA VAL A 168 19.69 -0.70 29.41
C VAL A 168 18.79 0.26 30.19
N ALA A 169 19.36 1.05 31.10
CA ALA A 169 18.66 2.13 31.80
C ALA A 169 17.26 1.73 32.33
N ASN A 170 17.21 0.61 33.08
CA ASN A 170 16.01 0.08 33.73
C ASN A 170 14.86 -0.36 32.80
N HIS A 171 15.14 -0.63 31.53
CA HIS A 171 14.17 -1.24 30.62
C HIS A 171 14.82 -2.24 29.70
N HIS A 172 14.00 -3.13 29.16
CA HIS A 172 14.40 -4.11 28.16
C HIS A 172 13.98 -3.62 26.78
N TYR A 173 14.76 -3.86 25.73
CA TYR A 173 14.35 -3.49 24.39
C TYR A 173 14.70 -4.55 23.34
N PHE A 174 13.90 -4.56 22.27
CA PHE A 174 14.21 -5.23 21.03
C PHE A 174 14.20 -4.23 19.87
N PRO A 175 15.24 -4.26 19.01
CA PRO A 175 15.33 -3.35 17.89
C PRO A 175 14.29 -3.60 16.80
N ASN A 176 13.73 -4.81 16.74
CA ASN A 176 12.83 -5.23 15.66
C ASN A 176 11.64 -6.06 16.19
N ALA A 177 10.56 -5.37 16.52
CA ALA A 177 9.23 -5.97 16.65
C ALA A 177 8.44 -5.78 15.35
N ARG A 178 7.69 -6.80 14.95
CA ARG A 178 6.89 -6.81 13.72
C ARG A 178 5.41 -6.77 14.04
N LEU A 179 4.76 -5.77 13.47
CA LEU A 179 3.33 -5.53 13.59
C LEU A 179 2.67 -5.74 12.23
N LYS A 180 1.52 -6.41 12.21
CA LYS A 180 0.57 -6.28 11.12
C LYS A 180 -0.37 -5.13 11.45
N VAL A 181 -0.45 -4.15 10.56
CA VAL A 181 -1.29 -2.96 10.69
C VAL A 181 -2.47 -3.14 9.75
N ASN A 182 -3.63 -3.42 10.32
CA ASN A 182 -4.88 -3.57 9.58
C ASN A 182 -5.50 -2.20 9.37
N MET A 183 -5.56 -1.75 8.11
CA MET A 183 -6.11 -0.46 7.73
C MET A 183 -7.44 -0.62 7.00
N ARG A 184 -8.34 0.33 7.26
CA ARG A 184 -9.55 0.56 6.47
C ARG A 184 -9.42 1.91 5.77
N PHE A 185 -9.15 1.90 4.47
CA PHE A 185 -8.67 3.09 3.75
C PHE A 185 -7.45 3.70 4.45
N SER A 186 -7.56 4.96 4.87
CA SER A 186 -6.47 5.71 5.51
C SER A 186 -6.43 5.56 7.03
N LYS A 187 -7.36 4.83 7.64
CA LYS A 187 -7.46 4.68 9.09
C LYS A 187 -6.93 3.33 9.55
N ILE A 188 -6.07 3.34 10.56
CA ILE A 188 -5.68 2.13 11.28
C ILE A 188 -6.89 1.67 12.10
N ASN A 189 -7.26 0.40 11.94
CA ASN A 189 -8.37 -0.22 12.67
C ASN A 189 -7.84 -1.08 13.82
N GLU A 190 -6.86 -1.92 13.51
CA GLU A 190 -6.29 -2.90 14.44
C GLU A 190 -4.79 -3.05 14.14
N ILE A 191 -4.01 -3.35 15.17
CA ILE A 191 -2.62 -3.78 15.05
C ILE A 191 -2.45 -5.14 15.72
N GLU A 192 -1.59 -5.97 15.13
CA GLU A 192 -1.29 -7.32 15.62
C GLU A 192 0.24 -7.46 15.75
N LEU A 193 0.74 -7.59 16.99
CA LEU A 193 2.11 -8.01 17.24
C LEU A 193 2.20 -9.52 17.05
N TYR A 194 3.00 -9.95 16.07
CA TYR A 194 3.12 -11.38 15.75
C TYR A 194 4.58 -11.87 15.81
N GLN A 195 5.58 -10.99 15.84
CA GLN A 195 6.97 -11.40 15.91
C GLN A 195 7.85 -10.35 16.62
N ILE A 196 8.83 -10.81 17.39
CA ILE A 196 9.86 -9.98 18.04
C ILE A 196 11.23 -10.62 17.85
N GLU A 197 12.20 -9.86 17.36
CA GLU A 197 13.60 -10.28 17.20
C GLU A 197 13.75 -11.64 16.51
N GLY A 198 12.97 -11.84 15.45
CA GLY A 198 12.94 -13.09 14.69
C GLY A 198 12.08 -14.20 15.29
N TYR A 199 11.64 -14.08 16.54
CA TYR A 199 10.75 -15.05 17.20
C TYR A 199 9.27 -14.74 16.91
N GLU A 200 8.58 -15.65 16.23
CA GLU A 200 7.14 -15.58 16.02
C GLU A 200 6.40 -15.99 17.29
N LEU A 201 5.45 -15.16 17.73
CA LEU A 201 4.64 -15.43 18.92
C LEU A 201 3.65 -16.55 18.61
N GLU A 202 3.49 -17.51 19.54
CA GLU A 202 2.51 -18.59 19.43
C GLU A 202 1.08 -18.03 19.31
N GLN A 203 0.81 -16.98 20.08
CA GLN A 203 -0.44 -16.23 20.02
C GLN A 203 -0.18 -14.76 19.71
N PRO A 204 -0.39 -14.32 18.45
CA PRO A 204 -0.27 -12.92 18.10
C PRO A 204 -1.20 -12.05 18.95
N ILE A 205 -0.67 -10.94 19.46
CA ILE A 205 -1.40 -10.05 20.36
C ILE A 205 -2.04 -8.95 19.52
N LYS A 206 -3.36 -8.82 19.61
CA LYS A 206 -4.15 -7.88 18.82
C LYS A 206 -4.69 -6.75 19.67
N TRP A 207 -4.66 -5.55 19.12
CA TRP A 207 -5.18 -4.36 19.76
C TRP A 207 -5.94 -3.51 18.76
N LYS A 208 -7.08 -2.98 19.20
CA LYS A 208 -7.75 -1.94 18.43
C LYS A 208 -7.07 -0.59 18.68
N ILE A 209 -7.19 0.31 17.71
CA ILE A 209 -6.52 1.61 17.77
C ILE A 209 -6.94 2.46 18.99
N ASP A 210 -8.18 2.29 19.48
CA ASP A 210 -8.74 2.97 20.64
C ASP A 210 -8.22 2.43 21.98
N GLU A 211 -7.56 1.27 21.98
CA GLU A 211 -6.90 0.69 23.15
C GLU A 211 -5.46 1.21 23.32
N LEU A 212 -4.91 1.89 22.30
CA LEU A 212 -3.53 2.38 22.30
C LEU A 212 -3.45 3.82 22.82
N SER A 213 -2.45 4.08 23.66
CA SER A 213 -2.15 5.44 24.14
C SER A 213 -0.93 5.99 23.42
N GLY A 214 -1.09 7.05 22.61
CA GLY A 214 0.01 7.76 21.95
C GLY A 214 -0.19 7.98 20.46
N GLU A 215 0.91 8.24 19.74
CA GLU A 215 0.92 8.50 18.30
C GLU A 215 1.09 7.21 17.49
N THR A 216 0.17 6.95 16.56
CA THR A 216 0.16 5.72 15.74
C THR A 216 0.32 6.00 14.24
N GLU A 217 0.38 7.27 13.83
CA GLU A 217 0.49 7.70 12.43
C GLU A 217 1.80 7.27 11.73
N PHE A 218 2.79 6.79 12.49
CA PHE A 218 4.05 6.30 11.94
C PHE A 218 3.99 4.84 11.46
N LEU A 219 2.93 4.12 11.83
CA LEU A 219 2.60 2.77 11.34
C LEU A 219 2.01 2.86 9.93
#